data_AF-R7XTT0-F1
#
_entry.id   AF-R7XTT0-F1
#
_cell.length_a   1.000
_cell.length_b   1.000
_cell.length_c   1.000
_cell.angle_alpha   90.00
_cell.angle_beta   90.00
_cell.angle_gamma   90.00
#
_symmetry.space_group_name_H-M   'P 1'
#
loop_
_entity.id
_entity.type
_entity.pdbx_description
1 polymer ?
#
loop_
_entity_poly.entity_id
_entity_poly.type
_entity_poly.pdbx_seq_one_letter_code
_entity_poly.pdbx_strand_id
1 'polypeptide(L)'
;MLPRLRAALTGLLATALVAVAVPAQAERAPRPVLATDFADPAVTVHGDGFVGFSTGSLVPRSHADGPAGGWRPASPALVRLPSWSHADGDIWASDIARLGRWWVLYFAAPVRGLGEYGRCIGVARSRSATSGFKAVGGRPLVCPSYVDVPAAEDPVPVAVAGLPRAGVIDPSLAVADGQPHLVYKTDRIPSSIRLLPLSDSGLHAAGPSVELFRHDGVLENPVLVERPAGWVMLLSQGNFTRCSYRTVWRRTPSILDWSAATGGVLLDRTSRLCGPGGADVTPMPHSPRLRVYFHAWTCHGRATPCGPGIRKDRLRHRSRAIRPMYAADLGWVDGVPVVANFL
;
A
#
# COMPACT_ATOMS: atom_id res chain seq x y z
N MET A 1 25.73 73.38 61.87
CA MET A 1 24.44 73.36 61.15
C MET A 1 24.49 72.31 60.05
N LEU A 2 23.41 71.54 59.94
CA LEU A 2 23.27 70.24 59.30
C LEU A 2 23.53 70.20 57.78
N PRO A 3 24.01 69.06 57.24
CA PRO A 3 23.87 68.66 55.84
C PRO A 3 22.66 67.72 55.64
N ARG A 4 22.49 67.22 54.39
CA ARG A 4 21.69 66.06 53.92
C ARG A 4 20.33 66.42 53.30
N LEU A 5 19.80 65.80 52.24
CA LEU A 5 20.25 64.71 51.35
C LEU A 5 19.42 64.73 50.05
N ARG A 6 19.95 64.06 49.02
CA ARG A 6 19.42 63.84 47.67
C ARG A 6 18.14 63.00 47.63
N ALA A 7 17.31 63.18 46.59
CA ALA A 7 16.58 62.08 45.94
C ALA A 7 16.20 62.46 44.51
N ALA A 8 16.89 61.89 43.52
CA ALA A 8 16.47 61.88 42.13
C ALA A 8 15.59 60.64 41.92
N LEU A 9 14.31 60.83 41.58
CA LEU A 9 13.40 59.76 41.23
C LEU A 9 13.71 59.27 39.82
N THR A 10 14.35 58.10 39.72
CA THR A 10 14.45 57.33 38.46
C THR A 10 13.30 56.33 38.45
N GLY A 11 12.24 56.62 37.69
CA GLY A 11 11.13 55.70 37.47
C GLY A 11 11.53 54.61 36.48
N LEU A 12 11.82 53.41 36.97
CA LEU A 12 12.01 52.22 36.13
C LEU A 12 10.63 51.68 35.71
N LEU A 13 10.27 51.83 34.43
CA LEU A 13 9.15 51.08 33.84
C LEU A 13 9.59 49.62 33.70
N ALA A 14 9.10 48.75 34.57
CA ALA A 14 9.22 47.31 34.40
C ALA A 14 8.07 46.80 33.50
N THR A 15 8.30 46.75 32.19
CA THR A 15 7.43 46.01 31.26
C THR A 15 7.63 44.52 31.51
N ALA A 16 6.72 43.92 32.28
CA ALA A 16 6.67 42.47 32.44
C ALA A 16 6.26 41.83 31.10
N LEU A 17 7.23 41.31 30.35
CA LEU A 17 6.96 40.36 29.26
C LEU A 17 6.43 39.08 29.89
N VAL A 18 5.10 38.93 29.92
CA VAL A 18 4.47 37.63 30.15
C VAL A 18 4.70 36.81 28.89
N ALA A 19 5.74 35.98 28.91
CA ALA A 19 5.92 34.92 27.91
C ALA A 19 4.76 33.93 28.09
N VAL A 20 3.72 34.07 27.28
CA VAL A 20 2.68 33.06 27.16
C VAL A 20 3.35 31.83 26.54
N ALA A 21 3.72 30.88 27.39
CA ALA A 21 4.15 29.56 26.94
C ALA A 21 2.95 28.92 26.23
N VAL A 22 2.90 29.04 24.91
CA VAL A 22 2.02 28.24 24.08
C VAL A 22 2.38 26.77 24.36
N PRO A 23 1.46 25.95 24.89
CA PRO A 23 1.75 24.55 25.08
C PRO A 23 2.06 23.97 23.71
N ALA A 24 3.25 23.40 23.55
CA ALA A 24 3.59 22.62 22.36
C ALA A 24 2.49 21.55 22.23
N GLN A 25 1.63 21.68 21.22
CA GLN A 25 0.65 20.66 20.90
C GLN A 25 1.47 19.40 20.61
N ALA A 26 1.44 18.45 21.55
CA ALA A 26 1.98 17.12 21.31
C ALA A 26 1.30 16.61 20.03
N GLU A 27 2.08 16.54 18.96
CA GLU A 27 1.57 16.28 17.64
C GLU A 27 0.92 14.89 17.66
N ARG A 28 -0.40 14.85 17.47
CA ARG A 28 -1.21 13.64 17.70
C ARG A 28 -0.83 12.57 16.68
N ALA A 29 -0.95 11.30 17.07
CA ALA A 29 -0.82 10.20 16.11
C ALA A 29 -1.84 10.37 14.97
N PRO A 30 -1.47 10.06 13.71
CA PRO A 30 -2.39 10.09 12.59
C PRO A 30 -3.65 9.28 12.87
N ARG A 31 -4.79 9.72 12.32
CA ARG A 31 -6.05 8.97 12.39
C ARG A 31 -6.31 8.29 11.04
N PRO A 32 -6.97 7.12 11.04
CA PRO A 32 -7.39 6.49 9.81
C PRO A 32 -8.53 7.28 9.17
N VAL A 33 -8.51 7.40 7.84
CA VAL A 33 -9.61 7.96 7.05
C VAL A 33 -10.79 6.98 6.93
N LEU A 34 -10.54 5.68 7.13
CA LEU A 34 -11.55 4.62 7.25
C LEU A 34 -11.17 3.68 8.39
N ALA A 35 -11.92 3.75 9.50
CA ALA A 35 -11.63 3.05 10.77
C ALA A 35 -12.22 1.62 10.86
N THR A 36 -12.35 0.92 9.74
CA THR A 36 -12.74 -0.51 9.67
C THR A 36 -11.56 -1.35 9.20
N ASP A 37 -11.63 -2.68 9.27
CA ASP A 37 -10.58 -3.51 8.66
C ASP A 37 -10.60 -3.28 7.14
N PHE A 38 -9.51 -2.74 6.62
CA PHE A 38 -9.37 -2.30 5.22
C PHE A 38 -7.89 -2.42 4.83
N ALA A 39 -7.43 -3.66 4.90
CA ALA A 39 -6.05 -4.00 4.69
C ALA A 39 -5.64 -3.92 3.21
N ASP A 40 -4.37 -3.61 3.00
CA ASP A 40 -3.73 -3.57 1.68
C ASP A 40 -4.58 -2.72 0.70
N PRO A 41 -4.87 -1.45 1.06
CA PRO A 41 -5.77 -0.60 0.30
C PRO A 41 -5.24 -0.33 -1.10
N ALA A 42 -6.09 -0.50 -2.12
CA ALA A 42 -5.90 0.10 -3.43
C ALA A 42 -7.04 1.09 -3.70
N VAL A 43 -6.71 2.30 -4.14
CA VAL A 43 -7.66 3.41 -4.25
C VAL A 43 -7.52 4.06 -5.62
N THR A 44 -8.67 4.30 -6.26
CA THR A 44 -8.74 5.03 -7.53
C THR A 44 -9.78 6.14 -7.45
N VAL A 45 -9.58 7.16 -8.28
CA VAL A 45 -10.60 8.16 -8.59
C VAL A 45 -11.70 7.54 -9.45
N HIS A 46 -12.95 7.89 -9.19
CA HIS A 46 -14.10 7.54 -10.02
C HIS A 46 -15.10 8.70 -10.06
N GLY A 47 -15.19 9.37 -11.22
CA GLY A 47 -15.86 10.68 -11.28
C GLY A 47 -15.08 11.68 -10.43
N ASP A 48 -15.79 12.43 -9.59
CA ASP A 48 -15.20 13.36 -8.62
C ASP A 48 -14.86 12.71 -7.27
N GLY A 49 -15.24 11.44 -7.09
CA GLY A 49 -15.05 10.70 -5.84
C GLY A 49 -13.94 9.65 -5.91
N PHE A 50 -13.92 8.80 -4.89
CA PHE A 50 -12.92 7.75 -4.69
C PHE A 50 -13.59 6.39 -4.47
N VAL A 51 -12.93 5.34 -4.96
CA VAL A 51 -13.26 3.95 -4.66
C VAL A 51 -12.02 3.27 -4.12
N GLY A 52 -12.18 2.59 -2.99
CA GLY A 52 -11.14 1.79 -2.36
C GLY A 52 -11.49 0.32 -2.41
N PHE A 53 -10.46 -0.51 -2.50
CA PHE A 53 -10.50 -1.97 -2.48
C PHE A 53 -9.54 -2.47 -1.40
N SER A 54 -9.83 -3.63 -0.80
CA SER A 54 -8.98 -4.19 0.25
C SER A 54 -8.90 -5.70 0.17
N THR A 55 -7.94 -6.26 0.90
CA THR A 55 -7.87 -7.69 1.17
C THR A 55 -9.13 -8.18 1.90
N GLY A 56 -9.71 -9.29 1.43
CA GLY A 56 -10.86 -9.94 2.04
C GLY A 56 -11.72 -10.74 1.07
N SER A 57 -12.87 -11.20 1.55
CA SER A 57 -13.84 -11.95 0.75
C SER A 57 -14.32 -11.14 -0.45
N LEU A 58 -14.11 -11.70 -1.65
CA LEU A 58 -14.50 -11.10 -2.94
C LEU A 58 -14.03 -9.65 -3.14
N VAL A 59 -12.93 -9.25 -2.49
CA VAL A 59 -12.38 -7.88 -2.51
C VAL A 59 -13.38 -6.86 -1.96
N PRO A 60 -13.42 -6.64 -0.62
CA PRO A 60 -14.26 -5.62 -0.02
C PRO A 60 -13.98 -4.24 -0.62
N ARG A 61 -15.04 -3.45 -0.78
CA ARG A 61 -15.02 -2.15 -1.46
C ARG A 61 -15.68 -1.07 -0.62
N SER A 62 -15.18 0.15 -0.74
CA SER A 62 -15.74 1.34 -0.11
C SER A 62 -15.69 2.54 -1.06
N HIS A 63 -16.59 3.52 -0.88
CA HIS A 63 -16.64 4.76 -1.68
C HIS A 63 -16.59 5.99 -0.79
N ALA A 64 -15.98 7.07 -1.27
CA ALA A 64 -16.01 8.37 -0.62
C ALA A 64 -16.12 9.50 -1.64
N ASP A 65 -16.80 10.59 -1.25
CA ASP A 65 -16.87 11.81 -2.06
C ASP A 65 -15.55 12.60 -2.02
N GLY A 66 -14.72 12.37 -1.00
CA GLY A 66 -13.46 13.04 -0.81
C GLY A 66 -12.37 12.11 -0.30
N PRO A 67 -11.10 12.52 -0.43
CA PRO A 67 -9.96 11.64 -0.14
C PRO A 67 -9.74 11.40 1.37
N ALA A 68 -10.28 12.28 2.23
CA ALA A 68 -10.03 12.33 3.67
C ALA A 68 -11.10 11.61 4.52
N GLY A 69 -12.24 11.24 3.95
CA GLY A 69 -13.32 10.73 4.78
C GLY A 69 -14.67 10.63 4.08
N GLY A 70 -15.65 10.14 4.85
CA GLY A 70 -16.97 9.79 4.34
C GLY A 70 -17.04 8.44 3.65
N TRP A 71 -16.01 7.60 3.83
CA TRP A 71 -15.93 6.25 3.29
C TRP A 71 -17.11 5.39 3.74
N ARG A 72 -17.88 4.87 2.78
CA ARG A 72 -19.06 4.03 3.00
C ARG A 72 -18.85 2.66 2.35
N PRO A 73 -19.13 1.56 3.07
CA PRO A 73 -19.07 0.22 2.51
C PRO A 73 -19.91 0.08 1.25
N ALA A 74 -19.42 -0.74 0.32
CA ALA A 74 -20.09 -1.08 -0.92
C ALA A 74 -20.12 -2.60 -1.10
N SER A 75 -20.92 -3.08 -2.06
CA SER A 75 -20.87 -4.48 -2.46
C SER A 75 -19.45 -4.87 -2.88
N PRO A 76 -18.98 -6.09 -2.56
CA PRO A 76 -17.66 -6.58 -2.97
C PRO A 76 -17.41 -6.40 -4.47
N ALA A 77 -16.14 -6.22 -4.83
CA ALA A 77 -15.78 -5.91 -6.20
C ALA A 77 -15.89 -7.13 -7.12
N LEU A 78 -15.44 -8.32 -6.70
CA LEU A 78 -15.57 -9.53 -7.50
C LEU A 78 -16.99 -10.09 -7.43
N VAL A 79 -17.55 -10.42 -8.59
CA VAL A 79 -18.88 -11.08 -8.67
C VAL A 79 -18.84 -12.49 -8.07
N ARG A 80 -17.71 -13.18 -8.26
CA ARG A 80 -17.41 -14.52 -7.74
C ARG A 80 -15.90 -14.76 -7.84
N LEU A 81 -15.41 -15.74 -7.08
CA LEU A 81 -14.05 -16.23 -7.24
C LEU A 81 -13.82 -16.83 -8.64
N PRO A 82 -12.61 -16.71 -9.22
CA PRO A 82 -12.25 -17.40 -10.45
C PRO A 82 -12.45 -18.91 -10.36
N SER A 83 -12.73 -19.57 -11.48
CA SER A 83 -12.96 -21.03 -11.48
C SER A 83 -11.71 -21.85 -11.13
N TRP A 84 -10.52 -21.29 -11.32
CA TRP A 84 -9.24 -21.94 -11.01
C TRP A 84 -8.80 -21.73 -9.56
N SER A 85 -9.41 -20.80 -8.83
CA SER A 85 -9.03 -20.54 -7.44
C SER A 85 -9.70 -21.53 -6.50
N HIS A 86 -9.15 -21.67 -5.30
CA HIS A 86 -9.80 -22.35 -4.21
C HIS A 86 -11.11 -21.64 -3.84
N ALA A 87 -12.15 -22.40 -3.50
CA ALA A 87 -13.46 -21.84 -3.15
C ALA A 87 -13.47 -21.13 -1.79
N ASP A 88 -12.55 -21.52 -0.90
CA ASP A 88 -12.40 -20.94 0.43
C ASP A 88 -11.13 -20.07 0.49
N GLY A 89 -11.27 -18.89 1.10
CA GLY A 89 -10.16 -18.00 1.39
C GLY A 89 -10.36 -16.59 0.84
N ASP A 90 -9.68 -15.65 1.47
CA ASP A 90 -9.70 -14.25 1.08
C ASP A 90 -8.83 -13.98 -0.15
N ILE A 91 -9.26 -13.00 -0.93
CA ILE A 91 -8.45 -12.37 -1.96
C ILE A 91 -7.50 -11.37 -1.28
N TRP A 92 -6.23 -11.39 -1.68
CA TRP A 92 -5.20 -10.54 -1.10
C TRP A 92 -4.75 -9.44 -2.04
N ALA A 93 -4.48 -8.27 -1.45
CA ALA A 93 -3.74 -7.14 -2.00
C ALA A 93 -4.11 -6.85 -3.47
N SER A 94 -5.38 -6.55 -3.70
CA SER A 94 -5.85 -6.22 -5.04
C SER A 94 -5.35 -4.85 -5.47
N ASP A 95 -5.07 -4.68 -6.76
CA ASP A 95 -4.79 -3.38 -7.38
C ASP A 95 -5.86 -3.04 -8.43
N ILE A 96 -6.12 -1.74 -8.64
CA ILE A 96 -7.16 -1.23 -9.52
C ILE A 96 -6.60 -0.18 -10.48
N ALA A 97 -6.87 -0.37 -11.76
CA ALA A 97 -6.47 0.59 -12.78
C ALA A 97 -7.53 0.77 -13.87
N ARG A 98 -7.43 1.89 -14.60
CA ARG A 98 -8.21 2.13 -15.80
C ARG A 98 -7.32 2.00 -17.03
N LEU A 99 -7.60 1.02 -17.87
CA LEU A 99 -6.91 0.77 -19.14
C LEU A 99 -7.91 0.88 -20.29
N GLY A 100 -7.80 1.98 -21.04
CA GLY A 100 -8.76 2.37 -22.06
C GLY A 100 -10.19 2.41 -21.52
N ARG A 101 -11.04 1.52 -22.04
CA ARG A 101 -12.47 1.44 -21.70
C ARG A 101 -12.80 0.51 -20.52
N TRP A 102 -11.79 -0.12 -19.93
CA TRP A 102 -11.96 -1.09 -18.86
C TRP A 102 -11.37 -0.58 -17.55
N TRP A 103 -12.08 -0.88 -16.48
CA TRP A 103 -11.50 -1.00 -15.15
C TRP A 103 -10.96 -2.41 -15.00
N VAL A 104 -9.72 -2.52 -14.54
CA VAL A 104 -8.99 -3.77 -14.40
C VAL A 104 -8.59 -3.94 -12.95
N LEU A 105 -8.99 -5.07 -12.36
CA LEU A 105 -8.69 -5.43 -10.98
C LEU A 105 -7.73 -6.62 -11.01
N TYR A 106 -6.49 -6.42 -10.56
CA TYR A 106 -5.54 -7.50 -10.33
C TYR A 106 -5.64 -7.95 -8.88
N PHE A 107 -5.44 -9.23 -8.62
CA PHE A 107 -5.61 -9.76 -7.26
C PHE A 107 -4.88 -11.08 -7.07
N ALA A 108 -4.53 -11.40 -5.82
CA ALA A 108 -3.98 -12.71 -5.46
C ALA A 108 -5.07 -13.61 -4.86
N ALA A 109 -5.39 -14.72 -5.53
CA ALA A 109 -6.41 -15.66 -5.11
C ALA A 109 -5.81 -16.97 -4.57
N PRO A 110 -6.45 -17.61 -3.57
CA PRO A 110 -5.96 -18.87 -3.02
C PRO A 110 -5.99 -19.99 -4.06
N VAL A 111 -5.02 -20.90 -4.00
CA VAL A 111 -4.92 -22.07 -4.88
C VAL A 111 -4.60 -23.33 -4.07
N ARG A 112 -4.98 -24.49 -4.58
CA ARG A 112 -4.60 -25.78 -3.98
C ARG A 112 -3.12 -26.07 -4.25
N GLY A 113 -2.52 -26.95 -3.44
CA GLY A 113 -1.16 -27.45 -3.65
C GLY A 113 -0.01 -26.54 -3.17
N LEU A 114 -0.31 -25.36 -2.63
CA LEU A 114 0.69 -24.42 -2.08
C LEU A 114 0.53 -24.13 -0.57
N GLY A 115 -0.33 -24.89 0.12
CA GLY A 115 -0.68 -24.66 1.51
C GLY A 115 -1.67 -23.50 1.71
N GLU A 116 -2.04 -23.23 2.97
CA GLU A 116 -3.08 -22.26 3.36
C GLU A 116 -2.87 -20.84 2.80
N TYR A 117 -1.61 -20.45 2.61
CA TYR A 117 -1.25 -19.11 2.15
C TYR A 117 -0.80 -19.06 0.68
N GLY A 118 -0.91 -20.17 -0.04
CA GLY A 118 -0.55 -20.28 -1.44
C GLY A 118 -1.51 -19.52 -2.35
N ARG A 119 -0.99 -18.59 -3.15
CA ARG A 119 -1.79 -17.76 -4.05
C ARG A 119 -1.21 -17.67 -5.45
N CYS A 120 -2.09 -17.44 -6.41
CA CYS A 120 -1.74 -17.06 -7.77
C CYS A 120 -2.49 -15.79 -8.16
N ILE A 121 -1.94 -15.03 -9.11
CA ILE A 121 -2.49 -13.74 -9.50
C ILE A 121 -3.50 -13.94 -10.62
N GLY A 122 -4.69 -13.36 -10.41
CA GLY A 122 -5.74 -13.25 -11.40
C GLY A 122 -5.95 -11.80 -11.84
N VAL A 123 -6.75 -11.67 -12.90
CA VAL A 123 -7.23 -10.38 -13.38
C VAL A 123 -8.73 -10.46 -13.64
N ALA A 124 -9.44 -9.39 -13.29
CA ALA A 124 -10.87 -9.21 -13.54
C ALA A 124 -11.12 -7.86 -14.17
N ARG A 125 -12.24 -7.71 -14.88
CA ARG A 125 -12.60 -6.45 -15.53
C ARG A 125 -14.03 -6.02 -15.28
N SER A 126 -14.24 -4.71 -15.35
CA SER A 126 -15.56 -4.09 -15.35
C SER A 126 -15.60 -2.85 -16.23
N ARG A 127 -16.81 -2.41 -16.60
CA ARG A 127 -17.01 -1.11 -17.27
C ARG A 127 -17.03 0.06 -16.30
N SER A 128 -17.13 -0.21 -14.99
CA SER A 128 -17.10 0.79 -13.93
C SER A 128 -16.33 0.26 -12.71
N ALA A 129 -15.58 1.12 -12.03
CA ALA A 129 -14.94 0.82 -10.74
C ALA A 129 -15.94 0.45 -9.63
N THR A 130 -17.20 0.87 -9.78
CA THR A 130 -18.28 0.67 -8.80
C THR A 130 -19.17 -0.53 -9.12
N SER A 131 -19.03 -1.13 -10.31
CA SER A 131 -19.79 -2.32 -10.70
C SER A 131 -19.04 -3.60 -10.35
N GLY A 132 -19.70 -4.75 -10.49
CA GLY A 132 -19.04 -6.05 -10.32
C GLY A 132 -17.96 -6.30 -11.37
N PHE A 133 -16.83 -6.83 -10.94
CA PHE A 133 -15.71 -7.28 -11.76
C PHE A 133 -15.86 -8.78 -12.04
N LYS A 134 -15.70 -9.14 -13.31
CA LYS A 134 -15.71 -10.54 -13.75
C LYS A 134 -14.28 -10.98 -14.03
N ALA A 135 -13.86 -12.07 -13.40
CA ALA A 135 -12.57 -12.71 -13.68
C ALA A 135 -12.42 -13.01 -15.18
N VAL A 136 -11.23 -12.79 -15.71
CA VAL A 136 -10.90 -13.05 -17.12
C VAL A 136 -10.31 -14.45 -17.24
N GLY A 137 -10.79 -15.20 -18.24
CA GLY A 137 -10.26 -16.51 -18.57
C GLY A 137 -10.59 -17.61 -17.56
N GLY A 138 -10.09 -18.82 -17.86
CA GLY A 138 -10.22 -20.01 -17.00
C GLY A 138 -8.92 -20.40 -16.29
N ARG A 139 -7.89 -19.55 -16.34
CA ARG A 139 -6.54 -19.77 -15.79
C ARG A 139 -6.02 -18.52 -15.06
N PRO A 140 -5.02 -18.66 -14.17
CA PRO A 140 -4.35 -17.50 -13.58
C PRO A 140 -3.58 -16.69 -14.62
N LEU A 141 -3.39 -15.40 -14.35
CA LEU A 141 -2.46 -14.56 -15.11
C LEU A 141 -1.01 -14.94 -14.77
N VAL A 142 -0.71 -15.07 -13.48
CA VAL A 142 0.62 -15.48 -13.00
C VAL A 142 0.48 -16.58 -11.96
N CYS A 143 1.23 -17.66 -12.11
CA CYS A 143 1.29 -18.71 -11.10
C CYS A 143 2.62 -19.48 -11.24
N PRO A 144 3.22 -19.96 -10.14
CA PRO A 144 4.39 -20.81 -10.25
C PRO A 144 4.08 -22.09 -11.04
N SER A 145 5.03 -22.52 -11.88
CA SER A 145 4.83 -23.60 -12.86
C SER A 145 4.65 -25.00 -12.24
N TYR A 146 4.88 -25.13 -10.93
CA TYR A 146 4.72 -26.37 -10.17
C TYR A 146 3.40 -26.44 -9.38
N VAL A 147 2.53 -25.45 -9.52
CA VAL A 147 1.21 -25.44 -8.88
C VAL A 147 0.22 -26.21 -9.75
N ASP A 148 -0.58 -27.05 -9.10
CA ASP A 148 -1.65 -27.82 -9.76
C ASP A 148 -2.89 -26.96 -10.03
N VAL A 149 -2.77 -26.07 -11.02
CA VAL A 149 -3.84 -25.24 -11.59
C VAL A 149 -3.72 -25.26 -13.13
N PRO A 150 -4.76 -24.84 -13.88
CA PRO A 150 -4.59 -24.59 -15.31
C PRO A 150 -3.39 -23.69 -15.56
N ALA A 151 -2.56 -24.05 -16.54
CA ALA A 151 -1.31 -23.36 -16.82
C ALA A 151 -1.54 -21.85 -16.94
N ALA A 152 -0.85 -21.07 -16.10
CA ALA A 152 -0.92 -19.62 -16.10
C ALA A 152 -0.35 -19.05 -17.41
N GLU A 153 -0.74 -17.82 -17.73
CA GLU A 153 -0.17 -17.12 -18.89
C GLU A 153 1.31 -16.78 -18.67
N ASP A 154 1.70 -16.42 -17.44
CA ASP A 154 3.09 -16.35 -16.97
C ASP A 154 3.37 -17.47 -15.94
N PRO A 155 3.91 -18.63 -16.38
CA PRO A 155 4.31 -19.71 -15.47
C PRO A 155 5.70 -19.42 -14.87
N VAL A 156 5.74 -18.93 -13.63
CA VAL A 156 7.02 -18.65 -12.95
C VAL A 156 7.79 -19.97 -12.71
N PRO A 157 8.99 -20.16 -13.27
CA PRO A 157 9.65 -21.47 -13.26
C PRO A 157 9.94 -22.03 -11.86
N VAL A 158 9.88 -23.36 -11.72
CA VAL A 158 10.23 -24.10 -10.48
C VAL A 158 11.64 -23.78 -9.96
N ALA A 159 12.57 -23.53 -10.89
CA ALA A 159 14.00 -23.42 -10.63
C ALA A 159 14.48 -21.97 -10.56
N VAL A 160 13.70 -21.06 -9.96
CA VAL A 160 14.26 -19.77 -9.54
C VAL A 160 15.13 -20.05 -8.31
N ALA A 161 16.38 -20.46 -8.55
CA ALA A 161 17.29 -20.99 -7.54
C ALA A 161 17.38 -20.05 -6.33
N GLY A 162 17.07 -20.57 -5.13
CA GLY A 162 17.09 -19.80 -3.88
C GLY A 162 15.74 -19.21 -3.45
N LEU A 163 14.71 -19.21 -4.31
CA LEU A 163 13.35 -18.83 -3.89
C LEU A 163 12.59 -20.03 -3.29
N PRO A 164 11.74 -19.81 -2.28
CA PRO A 164 10.89 -20.83 -1.70
C PRO A 164 9.81 -21.29 -2.69
N ARG A 165 9.34 -22.53 -2.51
CA ARG A 165 8.14 -23.03 -3.21
C ARG A 165 6.89 -22.38 -2.61
N ALA A 166 6.58 -21.16 -3.02
CA ALA A 166 5.48 -20.34 -2.55
C ALA A 166 4.69 -19.72 -3.72
N GLY A 167 3.58 -19.07 -3.40
CA GLY A 167 2.73 -18.40 -4.38
C GLY A 167 3.32 -17.08 -4.91
N VAL A 168 2.49 -16.36 -5.65
CA VAL A 168 2.73 -14.98 -6.08
C VAL A 168 1.61 -14.09 -5.55
N ILE A 169 1.97 -12.91 -5.07
CA ILE A 169 1.05 -11.97 -4.41
C ILE A 169 1.39 -10.52 -4.75
N ASP A 170 0.56 -9.60 -4.23
CA ASP A 170 0.72 -8.15 -4.30
C ASP A 170 0.93 -7.60 -5.72
N PRO A 171 0.01 -7.88 -6.66
CA PRO A 171 0.06 -7.26 -7.97
C PRO A 171 -0.13 -5.75 -7.89
N SER A 172 0.58 -5.01 -8.74
CA SER A 172 0.34 -3.58 -8.99
C SER A 172 0.64 -3.24 -10.45
N LEU A 173 -0.20 -2.42 -11.08
CA LEU A 173 0.03 -1.94 -12.43
C LEU A 173 1.07 -0.81 -12.45
N ALA A 174 2.01 -0.91 -13.39
CA ALA A 174 2.84 0.18 -13.84
C ALA A 174 2.62 0.41 -15.34
N VAL A 175 2.71 1.65 -15.80
CA VAL A 175 2.69 1.97 -17.23
C VAL A 175 4.00 2.67 -17.56
N ALA A 176 4.84 2.03 -18.36
CA ALA A 176 6.14 2.53 -18.78
C ALA A 176 6.11 2.75 -20.30
N ASP A 177 6.39 3.98 -20.75
CA ASP A 177 6.35 4.36 -22.17
C ASP A 177 5.03 3.97 -22.88
N GLY A 178 3.92 4.09 -22.16
CA GLY A 178 2.59 3.69 -22.63
C GLY A 178 2.30 2.18 -22.59
N GLN A 179 3.29 1.34 -22.28
CA GLN A 179 3.13 -0.11 -22.14
C GLN A 179 2.74 -0.50 -20.70
N PRO A 180 1.60 -1.18 -20.50
CA PRO A 180 1.23 -1.70 -19.19
C PRO A 180 2.12 -2.89 -18.79
N HIS A 181 2.51 -2.90 -17.52
CA HIS A 181 3.26 -3.95 -16.87
C HIS A 181 2.64 -4.28 -15.51
N LEU A 182 2.68 -5.54 -15.12
CA LEU A 182 2.33 -5.97 -13.77
C LEU A 182 3.62 -6.13 -12.96
N VAL A 183 3.74 -5.40 -11.86
CA VAL A 183 4.75 -5.64 -10.84
C VAL A 183 4.14 -6.53 -9.77
N TYR A 184 4.89 -7.50 -9.27
CA TYR A 184 4.39 -8.38 -8.22
C TYR A 184 5.51 -9.03 -7.41
N LYS A 185 5.13 -9.71 -6.31
CA LYS A 185 6.04 -10.45 -5.43
C LYS A 185 5.94 -11.96 -5.63
N THR A 186 7.08 -12.66 -5.59
CA THR A 186 7.10 -14.09 -5.21
C THR A 186 7.09 -14.22 -3.70
N ASP A 187 6.11 -14.94 -3.16
CA ASP A 187 5.85 -14.97 -1.72
C ASP A 187 6.95 -15.70 -0.92
N ARG A 188 6.95 -15.52 0.40
CA ARG A 188 7.90 -16.05 1.39
C ARG A 188 9.32 -15.46 1.26
N ILE A 189 10.27 -16.10 1.94
CA ILE A 189 11.62 -15.62 2.18
C ILE A 189 12.62 -16.62 1.57
N PRO A 190 13.61 -16.16 0.80
CA PRO A 190 13.75 -14.79 0.30
C PRO A 190 12.57 -14.40 -0.61
N SER A 191 12.20 -13.11 -0.61
CA SER A 191 11.19 -12.57 -1.52
C SER A 191 11.86 -11.99 -2.77
N SER A 192 11.17 -12.00 -3.91
CA SER A 192 11.59 -11.30 -5.12
C SER A 192 10.49 -10.38 -5.62
N ILE A 193 10.89 -9.29 -6.30
CA ILE A 193 10.00 -8.44 -7.07
C ILE A 193 10.21 -8.74 -8.55
N ARG A 194 9.12 -8.89 -9.29
CA ARG A 194 9.10 -9.27 -10.70
C ARG A 194 8.28 -8.28 -11.51
N LEU A 195 8.58 -8.20 -12.80
CA LEU A 195 7.88 -7.37 -13.78
C LEU A 195 7.39 -8.24 -14.93
N LEU A 196 6.11 -8.17 -15.25
CA LEU A 196 5.47 -8.88 -16.34
C LEU A 196 4.94 -7.87 -17.37
N PRO A 197 5.40 -7.89 -18.63
CA PRO A 197 4.75 -7.11 -19.68
C PRO A 197 3.32 -7.62 -19.90
N LEU A 198 2.35 -6.71 -19.98
CA LEU A 198 0.95 -7.00 -20.24
C LEU A 198 0.58 -6.58 -21.67
N SER A 199 -0.48 -7.18 -22.23
CA SER A 199 -1.15 -6.64 -23.43
C SER A 199 -1.67 -5.21 -23.17
N ASP A 200 -1.93 -4.42 -24.21
CA ASP A 200 -2.49 -3.07 -24.09
C ASP A 200 -3.80 -2.99 -23.26
N SER A 201 -4.57 -4.07 -23.24
CA SER A 201 -5.80 -4.14 -22.43
C SER A 201 -5.54 -4.36 -20.94
N GLY A 202 -4.31 -4.74 -20.56
CA GLY A 202 -3.91 -5.19 -19.23
C GLY A 202 -4.42 -6.58 -18.84
N LEU A 203 -5.17 -7.26 -19.71
CA LEU A 203 -5.90 -8.48 -19.32
C LEU A 203 -5.11 -9.78 -19.54
N HIS A 204 -3.98 -9.70 -20.24
CA HIS A 204 -3.18 -10.85 -20.65
C HIS A 204 -1.69 -10.55 -20.51
N ALA A 205 -0.90 -11.59 -20.28
CA ALA A 205 0.56 -11.51 -20.38
C ALA A 205 0.96 -11.27 -21.85
N ALA A 206 1.92 -10.38 -22.07
CA ALA A 206 2.53 -10.13 -23.39
C ALA A 206 3.91 -10.79 -23.55
N GLY A 207 4.39 -11.47 -22.51
CA GLY A 207 5.67 -12.16 -22.46
C GLY A 207 5.90 -12.77 -21.07
N PRO A 208 7.05 -13.42 -20.84
CA PRO A 208 7.40 -13.93 -19.52
C PRO A 208 7.77 -12.79 -18.57
N SER A 209 7.56 -12.99 -17.28
CA SER A 209 8.08 -12.06 -16.28
C SER A 209 9.60 -12.14 -16.11
N VAL A 210 10.20 -11.01 -15.77
CA VAL A 210 11.60 -10.91 -15.34
C VAL A 210 11.68 -10.64 -13.84
N GLU A 211 12.71 -11.15 -13.19
CA GLU A 211 13.03 -10.78 -11.81
C GLU A 211 13.80 -9.46 -11.80
N LEU A 212 13.31 -8.48 -11.04
CA LEU A 212 13.98 -7.19 -10.90
C LEU A 212 15.07 -7.24 -9.82
N PHE A 213 14.75 -7.83 -8.66
CA PHE A 213 15.69 -8.04 -7.56
C PHE A 213 15.12 -8.99 -6.50
N ARG A 214 15.99 -9.45 -5.60
CA ARG A 214 15.65 -10.26 -4.41
C ARG A 214 16.01 -9.55 -3.12
N HIS A 215 15.41 -10.03 -2.04
CA HIS A 215 15.69 -9.60 -0.69
C HIS A 215 15.63 -10.81 0.27
N ASP A 216 16.61 -10.92 1.16
CA ASP A 216 16.77 -12.06 2.10
C ASP A 216 15.70 -12.14 3.18
N GLY A 217 14.94 -11.06 3.39
CA GLY A 217 13.76 -11.02 4.24
C GLY A 217 12.48 -10.77 3.43
N VAL A 218 11.41 -10.33 4.09
CA VAL A 218 10.19 -9.93 3.39
C VAL A 218 10.31 -8.52 2.84
N LEU A 219 10.14 -8.39 1.53
CA LEU A 219 9.92 -7.16 0.80
C LEU A 219 8.76 -7.40 -0.18
N GLU A 220 7.70 -6.60 -0.06
CA GLU A 220 6.39 -6.89 -0.66
C GLU A 220 5.62 -5.62 -1.03
N ASN A 221 4.39 -5.73 -1.55
CA ASN A 221 3.58 -4.59 -2.01
C ASN A 221 4.38 -3.61 -2.91
N PRO A 222 4.87 -4.03 -4.09
CA PRO A 222 5.54 -3.12 -5.00
C PRO A 222 4.53 -2.15 -5.65
N VAL A 223 4.77 -0.85 -5.56
CA VAL A 223 4.01 0.18 -6.31
C VAL A 223 4.99 1.11 -7.00
N LEU A 224 4.94 1.18 -8.33
CA LEU A 224 5.84 2.01 -9.13
C LEU A 224 5.24 3.39 -9.41
N VAL A 225 6.05 4.42 -9.21
CA VAL A 225 5.74 5.80 -9.58
C VAL A 225 6.83 6.33 -10.49
N GLU A 226 6.45 6.75 -11.68
CA GLU A 226 7.34 7.39 -12.64
C GLU A 226 7.68 8.83 -12.22
N ARG A 227 8.96 9.17 -12.28
CA ARG A 227 9.55 10.47 -11.94
C ARG A 227 10.46 10.95 -13.07
N PRO A 228 10.77 12.27 -13.14
CA PRO A 228 11.68 12.79 -14.18
C PRO A 228 13.06 12.12 -14.22
N ALA A 229 13.55 11.61 -13.09
CA ALA A 229 14.85 10.93 -12.99
C ALA A 229 14.77 9.40 -13.13
N GLY A 230 13.59 8.86 -13.50
CA GLY A 230 13.34 7.42 -13.62
C GLY A 230 12.21 6.94 -12.70
N TRP A 231 12.45 5.86 -11.97
CA TRP A 231 11.41 5.12 -11.26
C TRP A 231 11.64 5.16 -9.75
N VAL A 232 10.54 5.30 -9.01
CA VAL A 232 10.51 5.09 -7.56
C VAL A 232 9.52 3.97 -7.27
N MET A 233 9.97 2.94 -6.57
CA MET A 233 9.14 1.84 -6.11
C MET A 233 8.89 2.00 -4.61
N LEU A 234 7.63 2.13 -4.21
CA LEU A 234 7.21 1.96 -2.83
C LEU A 234 7.04 0.47 -2.55
N LEU A 235 7.49 0.03 -1.38
CA LEU A 235 7.50 -1.35 -0.94
C LEU A 235 7.14 -1.42 0.54
N SER A 236 6.69 -2.57 1.00
CA SER A 236 6.54 -2.87 2.41
C SER A 236 7.59 -3.88 2.87
N GLN A 237 8.23 -3.62 4.01
CA GLN A 237 9.34 -4.44 4.51
C GLN A 237 9.02 -5.05 5.88
N GLY A 238 9.34 -6.33 6.02
CA GLY A 238 9.28 -7.06 7.29
C GLY A 238 7.99 -7.85 7.48
N ASN A 239 7.70 -8.23 8.72
CA ASN A 239 6.53 -9.06 9.04
C ASN A 239 5.31 -8.19 9.35
N PHE A 240 4.29 -8.24 8.47
CA PHE A 240 3.03 -7.50 8.61
C PHE A 240 2.30 -7.75 9.94
N THR A 241 2.60 -8.82 10.68
CA THR A 241 1.98 -9.09 11.98
C THR A 241 2.55 -8.27 13.14
N ARG A 242 3.55 -7.40 12.88
CA ARG A 242 4.33 -6.67 13.89
C ARG A 242 4.37 -5.17 13.61
N CYS A 243 4.50 -4.34 14.65
CA CYS A 243 4.71 -2.89 14.46
C CYS A 243 6.03 -2.52 13.76
N SER A 244 6.96 -3.47 13.60
CA SER A 244 8.21 -3.25 12.85
C SER A 244 8.02 -3.30 11.34
N TYR A 245 6.85 -3.72 10.85
CA TYR A 245 6.49 -3.57 9.44
C TYR A 245 6.53 -2.08 9.05
N ARG A 246 6.99 -1.78 7.85
CA ARG A 246 7.25 -0.39 7.44
C ARG A 246 7.16 -0.24 5.93
N THR A 247 6.82 0.95 5.47
CA THR A 247 6.90 1.33 4.06
C THR A 247 8.31 1.85 3.78
N VAL A 248 8.96 1.28 2.77
CA VAL A 248 10.26 1.70 2.26
C VAL A 248 10.13 2.11 0.80
N TRP A 249 11.16 2.79 0.28
CA TRP A 249 11.23 3.15 -1.12
C TRP A 249 12.58 2.77 -1.70
N ARG A 250 12.59 2.50 -3.01
CA ARG A 250 13.78 2.35 -3.83
C ARG A 250 13.65 3.19 -5.09
N ARG A 251 14.75 3.69 -5.65
CA ARG A 251 14.74 4.44 -6.92
C ARG A 251 15.89 4.05 -7.85
N THR A 252 15.61 4.13 -9.14
CA THR A 252 16.54 3.80 -10.23
C THR A 252 16.19 4.59 -11.50
N PRO A 253 17.14 4.94 -12.37
CA PRO A 253 16.83 5.50 -13.68
C PRO A 253 16.11 4.53 -14.63
N SER A 254 16.19 3.21 -14.41
CA SER A 254 15.68 2.18 -15.33
C SER A 254 14.70 1.24 -14.64
N ILE A 255 13.50 1.04 -15.21
CA ILE A 255 12.50 0.12 -14.65
C ILE A 255 13.01 -1.34 -14.58
N LEU A 256 13.95 -1.71 -15.45
CA LEU A 256 14.48 -3.08 -15.54
C LEU A 256 15.77 -3.29 -14.73
N ASP A 257 16.49 -2.23 -14.36
CA ASP A 257 17.76 -2.36 -13.63
C ASP A 257 17.67 -1.71 -12.25
N TRP A 258 17.66 -2.56 -11.23
CA TRP A 258 17.62 -2.15 -9.82
C TRP A 258 18.93 -2.44 -9.08
N SER A 259 19.99 -2.84 -9.79
CA SER A 259 21.26 -3.26 -9.19
C SER A 259 21.95 -2.14 -8.41
N ALA A 260 21.85 -0.91 -8.92
CA ALA A 260 22.39 0.31 -8.30
C ALA A 260 21.31 1.16 -7.61
N ALA A 261 20.14 0.58 -7.29
CA ALA A 261 19.05 1.34 -6.70
C ALA A 261 19.42 1.89 -5.32
N THR A 262 19.08 3.17 -5.09
CA THR A 262 19.16 3.79 -3.76
C THR A 262 17.80 3.67 -3.08
N GLY A 263 17.76 3.73 -1.75
CA GLY A 263 16.51 3.55 -1.02
C GLY A 263 16.51 4.15 0.38
N GLY A 264 15.34 4.13 1.01
CA GLY A 264 15.11 4.68 2.34
C GLY A 264 13.78 4.22 2.93
N VAL A 265 13.47 4.74 4.13
CA VAL A 265 12.20 4.48 4.81
C VAL A 265 11.25 5.63 4.50
N LEU A 266 9.99 5.31 4.14
CA LEU A 266 8.94 6.30 3.91
C LEU A 266 8.04 6.46 5.14
N LEU A 267 7.60 5.33 5.73
CA LEU A 267 6.73 5.30 6.90
C LEU A 267 7.17 4.18 7.85
N ASP A 268 7.29 4.49 9.13
CA ASP A 268 7.58 3.50 10.17
C ASP A 268 7.00 3.94 11.53
N ARG A 269 7.56 3.43 12.63
CA ARG A 269 7.13 3.78 13.98
C ARG A 269 7.40 5.23 14.37
N THR A 270 8.38 5.90 13.74
CA THR A 270 8.66 7.32 13.97
C THR A 270 7.52 8.21 13.48
N SER A 271 6.72 7.72 12.51
CA SER A 271 5.46 8.32 12.07
C SER A 271 4.30 8.16 13.07
N ARG A 272 4.57 7.65 14.28
CA ARG A 272 3.58 7.33 15.33
C ARG A 272 2.52 6.32 14.89
N LEU A 273 2.86 5.47 13.93
CA LEU A 273 2.02 4.38 13.41
C LEU A 273 2.58 3.03 13.87
N CYS A 274 1.73 2.00 13.94
CA CYS A 274 2.18 0.63 14.19
C CYS A 274 2.11 -0.17 12.89
N GLY A 275 3.26 -0.53 12.34
CA GLY A 275 3.30 -1.39 11.16
C GLY A 275 2.72 -0.75 9.89
N PRO A 276 3.02 0.52 9.54
CA PRO A 276 2.50 1.11 8.31
C PRO A 276 3.04 0.37 7.08
N GLY A 277 2.16 0.01 6.14
CA GLY A 277 2.51 -0.70 4.91
C GLY A 277 1.30 -0.94 4.01
N GLY A 278 1.46 -1.79 2.99
CA GLY A 278 0.43 -2.01 1.98
C GLY A 278 0.04 -0.71 1.29
N ALA A 279 1.03 0.09 0.89
CA ALA A 279 0.81 1.44 0.38
C ALA A 279 0.42 1.42 -1.09
N ASP A 280 -0.57 2.22 -1.46
CA ASP A 280 -0.99 2.52 -2.83
C ASP A 280 -0.91 4.03 -3.11
N VAL A 281 -0.78 4.41 -4.38
CA VAL A 281 -0.61 5.79 -4.81
C VAL A 281 -1.70 6.18 -5.80
N THR A 282 -2.53 7.14 -5.38
CA THR A 282 -3.65 7.64 -6.20
C THR A 282 -3.39 9.07 -6.64
N PRO A 283 -3.53 9.41 -7.93
CA PRO A 283 -3.54 10.79 -8.37
C PRO A 283 -4.80 11.49 -7.89
N MET A 284 -4.68 12.76 -7.50
CA MET A 284 -5.83 13.57 -7.11
C MET A 284 -6.61 14.04 -8.35
N PRO A 285 -7.96 14.05 -8.31
CA PRO A 285 -8.77 14.59 -9.41
C PRO A 285 -8.32 16.02 -9.74
N HIS A 286 -8.12 16.31 -11.03
CA HIS A 286 -7.75 17.63 -11.54
C HIS A 286 -6.50 18.25 -10.90
N SER A 287 -5.58 17.44 -10.38
CA SER A 287 -4.37 17.91 -9.70
C SER A 287 -3.18 17.00 -9.96
N PRO A 288 -1.94 17.54 -10.09
CA PRO A 288 -0.73 16.72 -10.17
C PRO A 288 -0.33 16.12 -8.82
N ARG A 289 -1.06 16.42 -7.75
CA ARG A 289 -0.77 15.90 -6.41
C ARG A 289 -1.07 14.41 -6.33
N LEU A 290 -0.21 13.70 -5.63
CA LEU A 290 -0.39 12.29 -5.32
C LEU A 290 -0.83 12.14 -3.87
N ARG A 291 -1.67 11.15 -3.64
CA ARG A 291 -2.03 10.66 -2.31
C ARG A 291 -1.43 9.29 -2.11
N VAL A 292 -0.92 9.03 -0.91
CA VAL A 292 -0.62 7.67 -0.48
C VAL A 292 -1.74 7.18 0.43
N TYR A 293 -2.28 6.00 0.11
CA TYR A 293 -3.19 5.25 0.98
C TYR A 293 -2.45 4.04 1.51
N PHE A 294 -2.58 3.74 2.79
CA PHE A 294 -1.84 2.63 3.40
C PHE A 294 -2.58 2.13 4.63
N HIS A 295 -2.22 0.94 5.12
CA HIS A 295 -2.76 0.44 6.38
C HIS A 295 -1.74 0.54 7.51
N ALA A 296 -2.22 0.58 8.75
CA ALA A 296 -1.41 0.38 9.96
C ALA A 296 -2.29 -0.26 11.05
N TRP A 297 -1.70 -0.96 12.01
CA TRP A 297 -2.45 -1.65 13.06
C TRP A 297 -3.04 -0.70 14.08
N THR A 298 -4.35 -0.84 14.32
CA THR A 298 -5.03 -0.26 15.49
C THR A 298 -5.62 -1.35 16.37
N CYS A 299 -5.77 -1.06 17.66
CA CYS A 299 -6.18 -2.03 18.67
C CYS A 299 -7.35 -1.51 19.53
N HIS A 300 -7.99 -2.43 20.24
CA HIS A 300 -9.06 -2.18 21.22
C HIS A 300 -10.31 -1.54 20.62
N GLY A 301 -10.59 -1.77 19.33
CA GLY A 301 -11.74 -1.19 18.64
C GLY A 301 -11.68 0.35 18.59
N ARG A 302 -10.48 0.92 18.69
CA ARG A 302 -10.22 2.36 18.60
C ARG A 302 -9.36 2.65 17.38
N ALA A 303 -9.37 3.89 16.93
CA ALA A 303 -8.44 4.43 15.92
C ALA A 303 -7.00 4.62 16.44
N THR A 304 -6.66 4.04 17.60
CA THR A 304 -5.35 4.22 18.25
C THR A 304 -4.37 3.14 17.79
N PRO A 305 -3.13 3.51 17.41
CA PRO A 305 -2.10 2.54 17.06
C PRO A 305 -1.92 1.45 18.12
N CYS A 306 -1.72 0.21 17.70
CA CYS A 306 -1.39 -0.87 18.63
C CYS A 306 -0.04 -0.64 19.32
N GLY A 307 0.12 -1.21 20.52
CA GLY A 307 1.39 -1.22 21.22
C GLY A 307 2.48 -2.02 20.46
N PRO A 308 3.77 -1.72 20.70
CA PRO A 308 4.90 -2.29 19.93
C PRO A 308 5.00 -3.82 20.00
N GLY A 309 4.39 -4.44 21.02
CA GLY A 309 4.38 -5.88 21.24
C GLY A 309 3.36 -6.66 20.41
N ILE A 310 2.55 -6.02 19.54
CA ILE A 310 1.56 -6.74 18.73
C ILE A 310 2.19 -7.88 17.91
N ARG A 311 1.48 -9.01 17.92
CA ARG A 311 1.76 -10.21 17.13
C ARG A 311 0.42 -10.77 16.69
N LYS A 312 -0.01 -10.51 15.44
CA LYS A 312 -1.33 -10.94 14.94
C LYS A 312 -1.64 -12.40 15.26
N ASP A 313 -0.64 -13.27 15.09
CA ASP A 313 -0.66 -14.71 15.36
C ASP A 313 -0.90 -15.08 16.83
N ARG A 314 -0.77 -14.13 17.77
CA ARG A 314 -0.97 -14.32 19.21
C ARG A 314 -2.04 -13.41 19.79
N LEU A 315 -2.75 -12.66 18.94
CA LEU A 315 -3.79 -11.75 19.42
C LEU A 315 -4.99 -12.54 19.91
N ARG A 316 -5.41 -12.23 21.14
CA ARG A 316 -6.69 -12.70 21.66
C ARG A 316 -7.80 -11.92 20.92
N HIS A 317 -8.96 -12.54 20.70
CA HIS A 317 -10.14 -11.86 20.12
C HIS A 317 -10.46 -10.50 20.80
N ARG A 318 -10.16 -10.36 22.09
CA ARG A 318 -10.35 -9.12 22.87
C ARG A 318 -9.47 -7.95 22.41
N SER A 319 -8.37 -8.20 21.69
CA SER A 319 -7.50 -7.15 21.16
C SER A 319 -8.19 -6.32 20.08
N ARG A 320 -9.24 -6.85 19.42
CA ARG A 320 -9.99 -6.17 18.34
C ARG A 320 -9.08 -5.42 17.37
N ALA A 321 -7.98 -6.07 16.97
CA ALA A 321 -6.98 -5.45 16.14
C ALA A 321 -7.41 -5.51 14.68
N ILE A 322 -7.29 -4.40 13.98
CA ILE A 322 -7.64 -4.25 12.58
C ILE A 322 -6.54 -3.48 11.86
N ARG A 323 -6.52 -3.58 10.53
CA ARG A 323 -5.67 -2.78 9.65
C ARG A 323 -6.54 -1.76 8.91
N PRO A 324 -6.90 -0.62 9.54
CA PRO A 324 -7.64 0.45 8.88
C PRO A 324 -6.81 1.17 7.84
N MET A 325 -7.50 1.92 6.99
CA MET A 325 -6.88 2.73 5.94
C MET A 325 -6.60 4.14 6.44
N TYR A 326 -5.37 4.57 6.22
CA TYR A 326 -4.85 5.92 6.41
C TYR A 326 -4.61 6.55 5.05
N ALA A 327 -4.54 7.88 5.02
CA ALA A 327 -4.15 8.62 3.85
C ALA A 327 -3.23 9.79 4.23
N ALA A 328 -2.35 10.17 3.32
CA ALA A 328 -1.51 11.35 3.46
C ALA A 328 -1.10 11.91 2.09
N ASP A 329 -0.62 13.16 2.05
CA ASP A 329 0.01 13.69 0.84
C ASP A 329 1.32 12.96 0.55
N LEU A 330 1.50 12.53 -0.70
CA LEU A 330 2.79 12.05 -1.20
C LEU A 330 3.47 13.17 -1.98
N GLY A 331 4.56 13.68 -1.42
CA GLY A 331 5.40 14.73 -2.01
C GLY A 331 6.78 14.22 -2.41
N TRP A 332 7.61 15.13 -2.93
CA TRP A 332 8.96 14.83 -3.39
C TRP A 332 9.93 15.96 -2.99
N VAL A 333 11.08 15.59 -2.41
CA VAL A 333 12.20 16.50 -2.13
C VAL A 333 13.44 15.89 -2.78
N ASP A 334 14.07 16.58 -3.73
CA ASP A 334 15.24 16.08 -4.47
C ASP A 334 15.05 14.67 -5.09
N GLY A 335 13.82 14.41 -5.55
CA GLY A 335 13.42 13.12 -6.12
C GLY A 335 13.28 11.98 -5.10
N VAL A 336 13.27 12.29 -3.80
CA VAL A 336 12.99 11.37 -2.70
C VAL A 336 11.53 11.52 -2.27
N PRO A 337 10.76 10.42 -2.14
CA PRO A 337 9.37 10.50 -1.69
C PRO A 337 9.31 10.93 -0.23
N VAL A 338 8.38 11.82 0.08
CA VAL A 338 8.09 12.25 1.45
C VAL A 338 6.58 12.18 1.71
N VAL A 339 6.20 11.78 2.93
CA VAL A 339 4.81 11.85 3.39
C VAL A 339 4.62 13.12 4.20
N ALA A 340 3.59 13.90 3.83
CA ALA A 340 3.19 15.10 4.55
C ALA A 340 1.67 15.09 4.80
N ASN A 341 1.20 15.94 5.71
CA ASN A 341 -0.23 16.20 5.95
C ASN A 341 -1.11 14.93 6.00
N PHE A 342 -1.00 14.16 7.08
CA PHE A 342 -1.97 13.09 7.33
C PHE A 342 -3.39 13.66 7.36
N LEU A 343 -4.33 12.95 6.74
CA LEU A 343 -5.74 13.35 6.62
C LEU A 343 -6.58 12.86 7.79
#